data_AF-A0A502LZR4-F1
#
_entry.id   AF-A0A502LZR4-F1
#
_cell.length_a   1.000
_cell.length_b   1.000
_cell.length_c   1.000
_cell.angle_alpha   90.00
_cell.angle_beta   90.00
_cell.angle_gamma   90.00
#
_symmetry.space_group_name_H-M   'P 1'
#
loop_
_entity.id
_entity.type
_entity.pdbx_description
1 polymer ?
#
loop_
_entity_poly.entity_id
_entity_poly.type
_entity_poly.pdbx_seq_one_letter_code
_entity_poly.pdbx_strand_id
1 'polypeptide(L)'
;MQTLTAEFLGKEVTLVDNNGVAYVAMREIVEGIGLNWASQSVKLNQNSRKFGCCDIATPTNGGIQSMLCMPIKKLNGWLFSINPNKVRADLKERLENYQEECFLALWDYWTEGIARRDEVKNKLALWKQKKAEYTQRAGERGKLLQQCKSEKQDLERELLQIKQLDLFVNL
;
A
#
# COMPACT_ATOMS: atom_id res chain seq x y z
N MET A 1 15.80 8.34 30.98
CA MET A 1 15.18 8.17 29.64
C MET A 1 13.69 8.28 29.82
N GLN A 2 13.04 9.26 29.18
CA GLN A 2 11.58 9.30 29.11
C GLN A 2 11.16 8.39 27.96
N THR A 3 10.31 7.42 28.23
CA THR A 3 9.62 6.62 27.21
C THR A 3 8.40 7.40 26.74
N LEU A 4 8.43 7.85 25.49
CA LEU A 4 7.29 8.46 24.83
C LEU A 4 6.57 7.37 24.03
N THR A 5 5.25 7.40 23.97
CA THR A 5 4.49 6.51 23.07
C THR A 5 4.00 7.32 21.88
N ALA A 6 4.00 6.70 20.70
CA ALA A 6 3.38 7.26 19.51
C ALA A 6 2.47 6.22 18.86
N GLU A 7 1.29 6.65 18.41
CA GLU A 7 0.42 5.80 17.62
C GLU A 7 0.97 5.69 16.19
N PHE A 8 1.32 4.48 15.79
CA PHE A 8 1.83 4.17 14.47
C PHE A 8 1.08 2.99 13.87
N LEU A 9 0.35 3.24 12.76
CA LEU A 9 -0.55 2.25 12.14
C LEU A 9 -1.47 1.58 13.18
N GLY A 10 -2.14 2.38 14.03
CA GLY A 10 -3.11 1.88 15.01
C GLY A 10 -2.51 0.96 16.08
N LYS A 11 -1.19 1.04 16.29
CA LYS A 11 -0.49 0.41 17.41
C LYS A 11 0.35 1.46 18.11
N GLU A 12 0.45 1.37 19.42
CA GLU A 12 1.42 2.17 20.15
C GLU A 12 2.83 1.63 19.91
N VAL A 13 3.74 2.53 19.64
CA VAL A 13 5.17 2.25 19.47
C VAL A 13 5.92 3.03 20.53
N THR A 14 6.84 2.35 21.21
CA THR A 14 7.71 2.95 22.19
C THR A 14 8.79 3.78 21.49
N LEU A 15 8.93 5.03 21.92
CA LEU A 15 9.96 5.94 21.48
C LEU A 15 11.00 6.13 22.59
N VAL A 16 12.26 6.19 22.16
CA VAL A 16 13.40 6.49 23.01
C VAL A 16 13.88 7.89 22.67
N ASP A 17 13.90 8.79 23.66
CA ASP A 17 14.56 10.07 23.50
C ASP A 17 16.09 9.90 23.60
N ASN A 18 16.80 10.44 22.61
CA ASN A 18 18.25 10.49 22.59
C ASN A 18 18.68 11.87 22.07
N ASN A 19 19.16 12.72 22.98
CA ASN A 19 19.57 14.10 22.71
C ASN A 19 18.47 14.96 22.06
N GLY A 20 17.22 14.85 22.54
CA GLY A 20 16.09 15.64 22.04
C GLY A 20 15.56 15.19 20.69
N VAL A 21 16.01 14.03 20.19
CA VAL A 21 15.46 13.38 19.00
C VAL A 21 14.77 12.10 19.44
N ALA A 22 13.51 11.94 19.04
CA ALA A 22 12.75 10.72 19.26
C ALA A 22 13.16 9.62 18.26
N TYR A 23 13.50 8.45 18.78
CA TYR A 23 13.85 7.26 18.02
C TYR A 23 12.85 6.13 18.23
N VAL A 24 12.66 5.30 17.20
CA VAL A 24 11.92 4.05 17.28
C VAL A 24 12.87 2.86 17.29
N ALA A 25 12.62 1.87 18.13
CA ALA A 25 13.32 0.58 18.10
C ALA A 25 12.88 -0.22 16.86
N MET A 26 13.80 -0.44 15.91
CA MET A 26 13.41 -0.98 14.61
C MET A 26 13.01 -2.45 14.63
N ARG A 27 13.49 -3.21 15.62
CA ARG A 27 13.18 -4.64 15.71
C ARG A 27 11.68 -4.90 15.87
N GLU A 28 11.04 -4.19 16.79
CA GLU A 28 9.60 -4.31 17.05
C GLU A 28 8.77 -3.97 15.81
N ILE A 29 9.16 -2.93 15.06
CA ILE A 29 8.49 -2.54 13.82
C ILE A 29 8.65 -3.61 12.75
N VAL A 30 9.89 -4.07 12.53
CA VAL A 30 10.24 -5.05 11.50
C VAL A 30 9.50 -6.37 11.72
N GLU A 31 9.59 -6.92 12.93
CA GLU A 31 8.90 -8.16 13.30
C GLU A 31 7.38 -7.95 13.33
N GLY A 32 6.92 -6.77 13.77
CA GLY A 32 5.51 -6.40 13.82
C GLY A 32 4.81 -6.37 12.46
N ILE A 33 5.53 -6.03 11.38
CA ILE A 33 5.02 -6.10 10.00
C ILE A 33 5.32 -7.43 9.30
N GLY A 34 5.88 -8.41 10.01
CA GLY A 34 6.15 -9.76 9.52
C GLY A 34 7.42 -9.92 8.71
N LEU A 35 8.40 -9.00 8.84
CA LEU A 35 9.70 -9.13 8.19
C LEU A 35 10.72 -9.81 9.11
N ASN A 36 11.68 -10.52 8.51
CA ASN A 36 12.79 -11.12 9.25
C ASN A 36 13.77 -10.04 9.74
N TRP A 37 13.94 -9.95 11.07
CA TRP A 37 14.87 -9.03 11.71
C TRP A 37 16.31 -9.17 11.22
N ALA A 38 16.85 -10.40 11.15
CA ALA A 38 18.24 -10.64 10.81
C ALA A 38 18.61 -10.08 9.42
N SER A 39 17.72 -10.23 8.44
CA SER A 39 17.94 -9.68 7.10
C SER A 39 17.73 -8.17 7.05
N GLN A 40 16.78 -7.63 7.81
CA GLN A 40 16.48 -6.20 7.80
C GLN A 40 17.50 -5.38 8.57
N SER A 41 18.04 -5.88 9.69
CA SER A 41 19.08 -5.20 10.46
C SER A 41 20.34 -4.98 9.62
N VAL A 42 20.75 -5.96 8.81
CA VAL A 42 21.87 -5.82 7.85
C VAL A 42 21.59 -4.70 6.85
N LYS A 43 20.39 -4.65 6.26
CA LYS A 43 20.00 -3.60 5.31
C LYS A 43 19.95 -2.22 5.96
N LEU A 44 19.42 -2.12 7.17
CA LEU A 44 19.34 -0.89 7.93
C LEU A 44 20.73 -0.37 8.30
N ASN A 45 21.66 -1.26 8.69
CA ASN A 45 23.04 -0.89 8.99
C ASN A 45 23.80 -0.42 7.74
N GLN A 46 23.65 -1.12 6.60
CA GLN A 46 24.21 -0.70 5.32
C GLN A 46 23.68 0.68 4.87
N ASN A 47 22.42 0.99 5.21
CA ASN A 47 21.77 2.26 4.90
C ASN A 47 21.67 3.21 6.11
N SER A 48 22.52 3.02 7.12
CA SER A 48 22.49 3.77 8.37
C SER A 48 22.58 5.27 8.14
N ARG A 49 23.45 5.72 7.23
CA ARG A 49 23.57 7.14 6.84
C ARG A 49 22.28 7.71 6.21
N LYS A 50 21.58 6.92 5.40
CA LYS A 50 20.35 7.35 4.72
C LYS A 50 19.19 7.52 5.71
N PHE A 51 19.01 6.54 6.59
CA PHE A 51 17.90 6.50 7.55
C PHE A 51 18.24 7.09 8.92
N GLY A 52 19.50 7.41 9.18
CA GLY A 52 19.99 7.90 10.47
C GLY A 52 19.99 6.83 11.57
N CYS A 53 20.12 5.55 11.21
CA CYS A 53 20.08 4.46 12.19
C CYS A 53 21.33 4.47 13.07
N CYS A 54 21.14 4.26 14.37
CA CYS A 54 22.23 4.09 15.32
C CYS A 54 21.82 3.14 16.45
N ASP A 55 22.83 2.57 17.11
CA ASP A 55 22.63 1.77 18.31
C ASP A 55 22.46 2.69 19.53
N ILE A 56 21.37 2.48 20.27
CA ILE A 56 21.06 3.23 21.50
C ILE A 56 21.03 2.27 22.67
N ALA A 57 21.89 2.54 23.67
CA ALA A 57 21.94 1.80 24.92
C ALA A 57 20.69 2.14 25.76
N THR A 58 19.77 1.19 25.87
CA THR A 58 18.50 1.34 26.56
C THR A 58 18.43 0.38 27.75
N PRO A 59 18.09 0.86 28.96
CA PRO A 59 17.91 0.00 30.11
C PRO A 59 16.66 -0.87 29.93
N THR A 60 16.82 -2.19 30.02
CA THR A 60 15.71 -3.15 30.06
C THR A 60 15.78 -3.94 31.38
N ASN A 61 14.76 -4.77 31.65
CA ASN A 61 14.73 -5.62 32.85
C ASN A 61 15.96 -6.55 32.95
N GLY A 62 16.63 -6.85 31.84
CA GLY A 62 17.84 -7.67 31.78
C GLY A 62 19.16 -6.89 31.79
N GLY A 63 19.12 -5.58 32.06
CA GLY A 63 20.29 -4.69 32.03
C GLY A 63 20.32 -3.79 30.80
N ILE A 64 21.47 -3.14 30.57
CA ILE A 64 21.64 -2.24 29.42
C ILE A 64 21.72 -3.08 28.14
N GLN A 65 20.79 -2.86 27.22
CA GLN A 65 20.78 -3.49 25.91
C GLN A 65 21.00 -2.46 24.81
N SER A 66 21.80 -2.84 23.80
CA SER A 66 21.98 -2.04 22.59
C SER A 66 20.86 -2.34 21.61
N MET A 67 20.07 -1.32 21.24
CA MET A 67 18.98 -1.45 20.27
C MET A 67 19.27 -0.64 19.02
N LEU A 68 19.12 -1.25 17.85
CA LEU A 68 19.18 -0.53 16.58
C LEU A 68 17.92 0.32 16.41
N CYS A 69 18.13 1.63 16.41
CA CYS A 69 17.08 2.63 16.45
C CYS A 69 17.10 3.53 15.20
N MET A 70 15.94 4.06 14.81
CA MET A 70 15.78 5.01 13.71
C MET A 70 15.07 6.28 14.21
N PRO A 71 15.50 7.50 13.82
CA PRO A 71 14.74 8.70 14.10
C PRO A 71 13.32 8.58 13.56
N ILE A 72 12.30 8.88 14.38
CA ILE A 72 10.89 8.67 14.01
C ILE A 72 10.51 9.37 12.70
N LYS A 73 11.09 10.56 12.44
CA LYS A 73 10.91 11.33 11.20
C LYS A 73 11.35 10.60 9.91
N LYS A 74 12.21 9.59 10.02
CA LYS A 74 12.73 8.79 8.90
C LYS A 74 11.97 7.48 8.71
N LEU A 75 11.14 7.08 9.68
CA LEU A 75 10.39 5.82 9.64
C LEU A 75 9.48 5.72 8.40
N ASN A 76 8.81 6.82 8.04
CA ASN A 76 7.94 6.88 6.87
C ASN A 76 8.70 6.58 5.58
N GLY A 77 9.90 7.15 5.44
CA GLY A 77 10.77 6.89 4.29
C GLY A 77 11.27 5.45 4.21
N TRP A 78 11.46 4.78 5.36
CA TRP A 78 11.79 3.35 5.38
C TRP A 78 10.59 2.50 4.96
N LEU A 79 9.39 2.72 5.52
CA LEU A 79 8.17 1.99 5.15
C LEU A 79 7.80 2.16 3.68
N PHE A 80 8.04 3.35 3.14
CA PHE A 80 7.85 3.63 1.73
C PHE A 80 8.74 2.77 0.83
N SER A 81 9.91 2.31 1.32
CA SER A 81 10.82 1.43 0.58
C SER A 81 10.50 -0.07 0.69
N ILE A 82 9.54 -0.45 1.54
CA ILE A 82 9.19 -1.85 1.77
C ILE A 82 8.29 -2.36 0.64
N ASN A 83 8.60 -3.55 0.13
CA ASN A 83 7.73 -4.25 -0.80
C ASN A 83 6.53 -4.86 -0.05
N PRO A 84 5.28 -4.48 -0.36
CA PRO A 84 4.09 -5.01 0.32
C PRO A 84 3.91 -6.53 0.17
N ASN A 85 4.46 -7.15 -0.88
CA ASN A 85 4.41 -8.61 -1.04
C ASN A 85 5.35 -9.37 -0.09
N LYS A 86 6.21 -8.66 0.66
CA LYS A 86 7.12 -9.26 1.64
C LYS A 86 6.65 -9.06 3.07
N VAL A 87 5.60 -8.27 3.31
CA VAL A 87 5.01 -8.12 4.64
C VAL A 87 3.95 -9.19 4.89
N ARG A 88 3.49 -9.29 6.14
CA ARG A 88 2.39 -10.19 6.52
C ARG A 88 1.12 -9.88 5.69
N ALA A 89 0.42 -10.93 5.26
CA ALA A 89 -0.66 -10.80 4.28
C ALA A 89 -1.82 -9.89 4.73
N ASP A 90 -2.18 -9.92 6.02
CA ASP A 90 -3.18 -9.05 6.65
C ASP A 90 -2.78 -7.57 6.69
N LEU A 91 -1.48 -7.26 6.55
CA LEU A 91 -0.94 -5.90 6.57
C LEU A 91 -0.61 -5.36 5.18
N LYS A 92 -0.64 -6.19 4.15
CA LYS A 92 -0.28 -5.81 2.77
C LYS A 92 -1.12 -4.64 2.27
N GLU A 93 -2.43 -4.78 2.27
CA GLU A 93 -3.35 -3.72 1.79
C GLU A 93 -3.19 -2.45 2.61
N ARG A 94 -2.98 -2.58 3.93
CA ARG A 94 -2.76 -1.45 4.82
C ARG A 94 -1.48 -0.69 4.48
N LEU A 95 -0.39 -1.40 4.17
CA LEU A 95 0.87 -0.78 3.76
C LEU A 95 0.74 -0.13 2.37
N GLU A 96 0.06 -0.77 1.43
CA GLU A 96 -0.21 -0.19 0.09
C GLU A 96 -1.01 1.12 0.22
N ASN A 97 -2.08 1.12 1.02
CA ASN A 97 -2.86 2.31 1.30
C ASN A 97 -2.03 3.42 1.97
N TYR A 98 -1.13 3.04 2.89
CA TYR A 98 -0.22 3.97 3.54
C TYR A 98 0.78 4.58 2.56
N GLN A 99 1.35 3.77 1.67
CA GLN A 99 2.27 4.24 0.63
C GLN A 99 1.57 5.21 -0.33
N GLU A 100 0.33 4.93 -0.73
CA GLU A 100 -0.49 5.82 -1.56
C GLU A 100 -0.81 7.15 -0.86
N GLU A 101 -1.16 7.12 0.44
CA GLU A 101 -1.31 8.33 1.26
C GLU A 101 -0.01 9.16 1.25
N CYS A 102 1.16 8.52 1.34
CA CYS A 102 2.45 9.19 1.29
C CYS A 102 2.75 9.81 -0.09
N PHE A 103 2.41 9.12 -1.19
CA PHE A 103 2.59 9.67 -2.55
C PHE A 103 1.78 10.94 -2.75
N LEU A 104 0.51 10.93 -2.35
CA LEU A 104 -0.36 12.10 -2.44
C LEU A 104 0.11 13.24 -1.54
N ALA A 105 0.52 12.94 -0.30
CA ALA A 105 1.07 13.95 0.59
C ALA A 105 2.34 14.60 0.03
N LEU A 106 3.22 13.81 -0.60
CA LEU A 106 4.41 14.33 -1.26
C LEU A 106 4.05 15.19 -2.47
N TRP A 107 3.09 14.75 -3.28
CA TRP A 107 2.59 15.52 -4.42
C TRP A 107 2.03 16.88 -3.98
N ASP A 108 1.06 16.87 -3.07
CA ASP A 108 0.41 18.08 -2.55
C ASP A 108 1.43 19.06 -1.95
N TYR A 109 2.42 18.55 -1.21
CA TYR A 109 3.51 19.39 -0.71
C TYR A 109 4.29 20.09 -1.83
N TRP A 110 4.62 19.38 -2.91
CA TRP A 110 5.41 19.95 -4.00
C TRP A 110 4.61 20.81 -4.99
N THR A 111 3.29 20.59 -5.11
CA THR A 111 2.44 21.34 -6.04
C THR A 111 1.66 22.48 -5.39
N GLU A 112 1.18 22.27 -4.16
CA GLU A 112 0.35 23.22 -3.41
C GLU A 112 1.16 23.89 -2.27
N GLY A 113 2.37 23.40 -1.99
CA GLY A 113 3.24 23.92 -0.92
C GLY A 113 2.87 23.44 0.47
N ILE A 114 1.72 22.78 0.63
CA ILE A 114 1.14 22.35 1.89
C ILE A 114 0.51 20.96 1.69
N ALA A 115 0.76 20.04 2.62
CA ALA A 115 0.10 18.74 2.65
C ALA A 115 -0.64 18.56 3.97
N ARG A 116 -1.98 18.48 3.92
CA ARG A 116 -2.83 18.21 5.08
C ARG A 116 -3.37 16.80 5.01
N ARG A 117 -3.21 16.03 6.09
CA ARG A 117 -3.46 14.59 6.11
C ARG A 117 -4.94 14.25 5.86
N ASP A 118 -5.85 15.02 6.40
CA ASP A 118 -7.30 14.90 6.20
C ASP A 118 -7.69 15.15 4.73
N GLU A 119 -7.14 16.19 4.11
CA GLU A 119 -7.35 16.49 2.69
C GLU A 119 -6.82 15.36 1.80
N VAL A 120 -5.60 14.87 2.07
CA VAL A 120 -4.99 13.75 1.35
C VAL A 120 -5.85 12.49 1.44
N LYS A 121 -6.34 12.16 2.64
CA LYS A 121 -7.23 10.99 2.85
C LYS A 121 -8.54 11.14 2.10
N ASN A 122 -9.14 12.33 2.10
CA ASN A 122 -10.38 12.60 1.38
C ASN A 122 -10.17 12.50 -0.15
N LYS A 123 -9.08 13.07 -0.69
CA LYS A 123 -8.69 12.94 -2.10
C LYS A 123 -8.53 11.47 -2.50
N LEU A 124 -7.83 10.68 -1.67
CA LEU A 124 -7.63 9.24 -1.91
C LEU A 124 -8.95 8.46 -1.90
N ALA A 125 -9.82 8.72 -0.93
CA ALA A 125 -11.14 8.07 -0.83
C ALA A 125 -12.01 8.38 -2.06
N LEU A 126 -12.07 9.65 -2.47
CA LEU A 126 -12.78 10.08 -3.68
C LEU A 126 -12.23 9.41 -4.93
N TRP A 127 -10.90 9.31 -5.06
CA TRP A 127 -10.27 8.63 -6.19
C TRP A 127 -10.62 7.13 -6.23
N LYS A 128 -10.57 6.45 -5.08
CA LYS A 128 -10.97 5.03 -4.97
C LYS A 128 -12.42 4.81 -5.37
N GLN A 129 -13.32 5.69 -4.93
CA GLN A 129 -14.73 5.64 -5.31
C GLN A 129 -14.89 5.80 -6.84
N LYS A 130 -14.29 6.84 -7.43
CA LYS A 130 -14.35 7.07 -8.88
C LYS A 130 -13.80 5.88 -9.69
N LYS A 131 -12.73 5.26 -9.20
CA LYS A 131 -12.14 4.06 -9.83
C LYS A 131 -13.05 2.85 -9.72
N ALA A 132 -13.72 2.65 -8.59
CA ALA A 132 -14.70 1.57 -8.41
C ALA A 132 -15.89 1.76 -9.36
N GLU A 133 -16.47 2.96 -9.43
CA GLU A 133 -17.56 3.30 -10.36
C GLU A 133 -17.17 3.10 -11.82
N TYR A 134 -15.95 3.52 -12.21
CA TYR A 134 -15.40 3.25 -13.53
C TYR A 134 -15.31 1.74 -13.82
N THR A 135 -14.77 0.97 -12.89
CA THR A 135 -14.54 -0.47 -13.04
C THR A 135 -15.86 -1.22 -13.19
N GLN A 136 -16.86 -0.87 -12.38
CA GLN A 136 -18.21 -1.44 -12.47
C GLN A 136 -18.82 -1.18 -13.86
N ARG A 137 -18.85 0.09 -14.29
CA ARG A 137 -19.41 0.49 -15.59
C ARG A 137 -18.67 -0.16 -16.75
N ALA A 138 -17.35 -0.29 -16.68
CA ALA A 138 -16.56 -0.98 -17.69
C ALA A 138 -16.94 -2.47 -17.78
N GLY A 139 -17.14 -3.12 -16.62
CA GLY A 139 -17.62 -4.51 -16.54
C GLY A 139 -19.01 -4.70 -17.14
N GLU A 140 -19.95 -3.82 -16.82
CA GLU A 140 -21.32 -3.82 -17.38
C GLU A 140 -21.30 -3.67 -18.91
N ARG A 141 -20.53 -2.69 -19.43
CA ARG A 141 -20.35 -2.51 -20.87
C ARG A 141 -19.72 -3.71 -21.55
N GLY A 142 -18.77 -4.37 -20.90
CA GLY A 142 -18.17 -5.61 -21.40
C GLY A 142 -19.19 -6.75 -21.54
N LYS A 143 -20.08 -6.91 -20.56
CA LYS A 143 -21.18 -7.90 -20.62
C LYS A 143 -22.16 -7.59 -21.74
N LEU A 144 -22.58 -6.34 -21.87
CA LEU A 144 -23.48 -5.89 -22.94
C LEU A 144 -22.87 -6.14 -24.32
N LEU A 145 -21.58 -5.83 -24.49
CA LEU A 145 -20.87 -6.11 -25.74
C LEU A 145 -20.86 -7.61 -26.08
N GLN A 146 -20.69 -8.47 -25.08
CA GLN A 146 -20.71 -9.92 -25.27
C GLN A 146 -22.10 -10.43 -25.66
N GLN A 147 -23.16 -9.86 -25.07
CA GLN A 147 -24.54 -10.16 -25.44
C GLN A 147 -24.81 -9.78 -26.90
N CYS A 148 -24.48 -8.55 -27.32
CA CYS A 148 -24.65 -8.13 -28.72
C CYS A 148 -23.87 -9.01 -29.71
N LYS A 149 -22.69 -9.52 -29.32
CA LYS A 149 -21.94 -10.49 -30.16
C LYS A 149 -22.67 -11.81 -30.31
N SER A 150 -23.29 -12.32 -29.24
CA SER A 150 -24.10 -13.55 -29.28
C SER A 150 -25.32 -13.35 -30.17
N GLU A 151 -26.07 -12.26 -29.98
CA GLU A 151 -27.25 -11.92 -30.78
C GLU A 151 -26.91 -11.84 -32.27
N LYS A 152 -25.79 -11.19 -32.61
CA LYS A 152 -25.30 -11.14 -33.99
C LYS A 152 -25.04 -12.53 -34.57
N GLN A 153 -24.40 -13.42 -33.81
CA GLN A 153 -24.11 -14.78 -34.25
C GLN A 153 -25.38 -15.60 -34.48
N ASP A 154 -26.39 -15.44 -33.61
CA ASP A 154 -27.66 -16.13 -33.76
C ASP A 154 -28.42 -15.64 -35.00
N LEU A 155 -28.45 -14.33 -35.25
CA LEU A 155 -29.00 -13.76 -36.49
C LEU A 155 -28.28 -14.28 -37.75
N GLU A 156 -26.95 -14.40 -37.71
CA GLU A 156 -26.18 -14.95 -38.84
C GLU A 156 -26.51 -16.44 -39.09
N ARG A 157 -26.74 -17.23 -38.03
CA ARG A 157 -27.17 -18.63 -38.14
C ARG A 157 -28.58 -18.74 -38.71
N GLU A 158 -29.52 -17.92 -38.24
CA GLU A 158 -30.89 -17.87 -38.76
C GLU A 158 -30.90 -17.53 -40.25
N LEU A 159 -30.12 -16.52 -40.66
CA LEU A 159 -29.98 -16.15 -42.07
C LEU A 159 -29.43 -17.30 -42.92
N LEU A 160 -28.46 -18.05 -42.39
CA LEU A 160 -27.89 -19.20 -43.08
C LEU A 160 -28.93 -20.31 -43.27
N GLN A 161 -29.74 -20.59 -42.24
CA GLN A 161 -30.82 -21.59 -42.30
C GLN A 161 -31.89 -21.20 -43.33
N ILE A 162 -32.31 -19.93 -43.34
CA ILE A 162 -33.28 -19.41 -44.31
C ILE A 162 -32.76 -19.62 -45.74
N LYS A 163 -31.51 -19.22 -46.02
CA LYS A 163 -30.88 -19.41 -47.34
C LYS A 163 -30.78 -20.88 -47.73
N GLN A 164 -30.51 -21.76 -46.76
CA GLN A 164 -30.43 -23.19 -47.00
C GLN A 164 -31.81 -23.78 -47.38
N LEU A 165 -32.89 -23.36 -46.71
CA LEU A 165 -34.25 -23.78 -47.05
C LEU A 165 -34.66 -23.32 -48.46
N ASP A 166 -34.33 -22.09 -48.84
CA ASP A 166 -34.65 -21.52 -50.16
C ASP A 166 -34.00 -22.29 -51.33
N LEU A 167 -32.81 -22.86 -51.10
CA LEU A 167 -32.13 -23.75 -52.04
C LEU A 167 -32.87 -25.08 -52.28
N PHE A 168 -33.71 -25.52 -51.34
CA PHE A 168 -34.48 -26.77 -51.45
C PHE A 168 -35.92 -26.58 -51.97
N VAL A 169 -36.39 -25.34 -52.15
CA VAL A 169 -37.76 -25.04 -52.62
C VAL A 169 -37.89 -25.07 -54.15
N ASN A 170 -36.77 -25.04 -54.89
CA ASN A 170 -36.75 -25.00 -56.37
C ASN A 170 -36.32 -26.34 -57.04
N LEU A 171 -36.48 -27.47 -56.36
CA LEU A 171 -36.30 -28.84 -56.89
C LEU A 171 -37.67 -29.55 -56.94
#